data_AF-A0A5E4A933-F1
#
_entry.id   AF-A0A5E4A933-F1
#
_cell.length_a   1.000
_cell.length_b   1.000
_cell.length_c   1.000
_cell.angle_alpha   90.00
_cell.angle_beta   90.00
_cell.angle_gamma   90.00
#
_symmetry.space_group_name_H-M   'P 1'
#
loop_
_entity.id
_entity.type
_entity.pdbx_description
1 polymer ?
#
loop_
_entity_poly.entity_id
_entity_poly.type
_entity_poly.pdbx_seq_one_letter_code
_entity_poly.pdbx_strand_id
1 'polypeptide(L)'
;MHRGTGLAAQVVRKMASSGAEPQILVQYLVLRKDLSQAPFSWPAGALVAQACHAATAALHLHRDHPHTTAYLRELGRMRKVVLEVRHPGQGRDFEDAETGSGCGLEA
;
A
#
# COMPACT_ATOMS: atom_id res chain seq x y z
N MET A 1 -46.39 2.36 29.34
CA MET A 1 -45.46 2.88 30.38
C MET A 1 -45.23 1.71 31.33
N HIS A 2 -44.08 1.07 31.57
CA HIS A 2 -42.68 1.36 31.34
C HIS A 2 -41.93 0.03 31.05
N ARG A 3 -40.99 0.07 30.10
CA ARG A 3 -39.87 -0.88 29.95
C ARG A 3 -38.81 -0.58 31.02
N GLY A 4 -37.98 -1.56 31.38
CA GLY A 4 -36.65 -1.26 31.93
C GLY A 4 -35.95 -2.34 32.76
N THR A 5 -35.79 -3.57 32.25
CA THR A 5 -34.80 -4.52 32.80
C THR A 5 -33.51 -4.40 32.00
N GLY A 6 -32.43 -3.95 32.63
CA GLY A 6 -31.10 -3.93 32.02
C GLY A 6 -30.11 -2.97 32.66
N LEU A 7 -29.86 -3.08 33.97
CA LEU A 7 -28.76 -2.38 34.65
C LEU A 7 -27.79 -3.41 35.24
N ALA A 8 -27.03 -4.09 34.39
CA ALA A 8 -25.91 -4.95 34.81
C ALA A 8 -25.01 -5.33 33.63
N ALA A 9 -24.48 -4.37 32.89
CA ALA A 9 -23.34 -4.64 32.01
C ALA A 9 -22.55 -3.36 31.80
N GLN A 10 -21.22 -3.46 31.94
CA GLN A 10 -20.22 -2.43 31.63
C GLN A 10 -19.84 -1.46 32.75
N VAL A 11 -19.53 -2.01 33.92
CA VAL A 11 -18.30 -1.61 34.62
C VAL A 11 -17.26 -2.70 34.33
N VAL A 12 -16.24 -2.40 33.53
CA VAL A 12 -14.85 -2.92 33.59
C VAL A 12 -14.09 -2.40 32.36
N ARG A 13 -13.22 -1.42 32.63
CA ARG A 13 -11.89 -1.16 32.04
C ARG A 13 -11.71 -1.36 30.53
N LYS A 14 -11.34 -0.27 29.84
CA LYS A 14 -9.94 -0.09 29.40
C LYS A 14 -9.59 1.39 29.24
N MET A 15 -8.99 1.96 30.28
CA MET A 15 -7.95 2.95 30.05
C MET A 15 -6.78 2.24 29.38
N ALA A 16 -6.49 2.65 28.15
CA ALA A 16 -5.15 2.63 27.58
C ALA A 16 -5.09 3.82 26.62
N SER A 17 -4.97 5.03 27.19
CA SER A 17 -4.08 5.99 26.55
C SER A 17 -2.70 5.37 26.69
N SER A 18 -2.34 4.51 25.73
CA SER A 18 -0.95 4.18 25.53
C SER A 18 -0.26 5.51 25.28
N GLY A 19 0.74 5.85 26.08
CA GLY A 19 1.75 6.81 25.65
C GLY A 19 2.34 6.27 24.36
N ALA A 20 1.70 6.64 23.25
CA ALA A 20 2.00 6.09 21.95
C ALA A 20 3.22 6.83 21.47
N GLU A 21 4.39 6.25 21.70
CA GLU A 21 5.56 6.52 20.87
C GLU A 21 5.07 6.57 19.41
N PRO A 22 5.39 7.64 18.66
CA PRO A 22 4.80 7.88 17.36
C PRO A 22 5.13 6.71 16.43
N GLN A 23 4.13 5.87 16.16
CA GLN A 23 4.24 4.69 15.31
C GLN A 23 4.86 5.10 13.97
N ILE A 24 6.03 4.55 13.66
CA ILE A 24 6.73 4.86 12.41
C ILE A 24 6.00 4.11 11.29
N LEU A 25 5.31 4.87 10.44
CA LEU A 25 4.61 4.34 9.27
C LEU A 25 5.48 4.50 8.03
N VAL A 26 5.57 3.44 7.24
CA VAL A 26 6.36 3.38 6.00
C VAL A 26 5.46 2.91 4.87
N GLN A 27 5.54 3.58 3.72
CA GLN A 27 4.96 3.10 2.48
C GLN A 27 6.03 2.35 1.69
N TYR A 28 5.82 1.05 1.50
CA TYR A 28 6.68 0.24 0.66
C TYR A 28 6.21 0.31 -0.80
N LEU A 29 7.15 0.53 -1.71
CA LEU A 29 6.95 0.41 -3.14
C LEU A 29 7.75 -0.80 -3.60
N VAL A 30 7.09 -1.81 -4.14
CA VAL A 30 7.77 -2.98 -4.69
C VAL A 30 7.81 -2.79 -6.20
N LEU A 31 9.01 -2.78 -6.78
CA LEU A 31 9.21 -2.60 -8.20
C LEU A 31 9.74 -3.88 -8.85
N ARG A 32 9.20 -4.20 -10.02
CA ARG A 32 9.70 -5.28 -10.88
C ARG A 32 11.03 -4.92 -11.53
N LYS A 33 12.09 -5.63 -11.14
CA LYS A 33 13.44 -5.41 -11.69
C LYS A 33 13.55 -5.84 -13.15
N ASP A 34 12.82 -6.87 -13.55
CA ASP A 34 12.83 -7.43 -14.90
C ASP A 34 12.39 -6.41 -15.97
N LEU A 35 11.56 -5.43 -15.61
CA LEU A 35 11.15 -4.37 -16.52
C LEU A 35 12.33 -3.50 -17.00
N SER A 36 13.36 -3.33 -16.17
CA SER A 36 14.57 -2.59 -16.55
C SER A 36 15.51 -3.35 -17.48
N GLN A 37 15.29 -4.66 -17.65
CA GLN A 37 16.15 -5.56 -18.40
C GLN A 37 15.51 -5.93 -19.73
N ALA A 38 16.29 -6.49 -20.65
CA ALA A 38 15.74 -7.07 -21.86
C ALA A 38 14.71 -8.17 -21.51
N PRO A 39 13.59 -8.30 -22.25
CA PRO A 39 13.27 -7.57 -23.47
C PRO A 39 12.65 -6.18 -23.24
N PHE A 40 12.16 -5.88 -22.04
CA PHE A 40 11.37 -4.70 -21.75
C PHE A 40 12.17 -3.39 -21.81
N SER A 41 13.38 -3.40 -21.25
CA SER A 41 14.34 -2.28 -21.30
C SER A 41 13.74 -0.92 -20.89
N TRP A 42 12.85 -0.92 -19.89
CA TRP A 42 12.19 0.30 -19.43
C TRP A 42 13.23 1.30 -18.92
N PRO A 43 13.14 2.58 -19.33
CA PRO A 43 14.01 3.61 -18.79
C PRO A 43 13.67 3.85 -17.31
N ALA A 44 14.66 4.28 -16.52
CA ALA A 44 14.48 4.57 -15.10
C ALA A 44 13.30 5.53 -14.83
N GLY A 45 13.08 6.51 -15.72
CA GLY A 45 11.94 7.43 -15.62
C GLY A 45 10.57 6.73 -15.68
N ALA A 46 10.42 5.67 -16.48
CA ALA A 46 9.17 4.90 -16.55
C ALA A 46 8.90 4.14 -15.24
N LEU A 47 9.93 3.54 -14.65
CA LEU A 47 9.82 2.86 -13.35
C LEU A 47 9.46 3.85 -12.23
N VAL A 48 10.10 5.02 -12.23
CA VAL A 48 9.78 6.10 -11.27
C VAL A 48 8.34 6.57 -11.43
N ALA A 49 7.88 6.76 -12.67
CA ALA A 49 6.50 7.17 -12.94
C ALA A 49 5.48 6.15 -12.40
N GLN A 50 5.72 4.84 -12.61
CA GLN A 50 4.86 3.80 -12.04
C GLN A 50 4.90 3.77 -10.52
N ALA A 51 6.08 3.89 -9.90
CA ALA A 51 6.20 3.99 -8.45
C ALA A 51 5.38 5.16 -7.89
N CYS A 52 5.47 6.34 -8.52
CA CYS A 52 4.70 7.52 -8.14
C CYS A 52 3.19 7.30 -8.28
N HIS A 53 2.76 6.68 -9.38
CA HIS A 53 1.36 6.34 -9.62
C HIS A 53 0.85 5.38 -8.55
N ALA A 54 1.53 4.25 -8.33
CA ALA A 54 1.15 3.22 -7.36
C ALA A 54 1.08 3.79 -5.93
N ALA A 55 2.07 4.60 -5.51
CA ALA A 55 2.07 5.25 -4.20
C ALA A 55 0.88 6.19 -4.02
N THR A 56 0.53 6.98 -5.05
CA THR A 56 -0.60 7.91 -5.02
C THR A 56 -1.93 7.15 -5.03
N ALA A 57 -2.05 6.11 -5.84
CA ALA A 57 -3.23 5.26 -5.92
C ALA A 57 -3.51 4.56 -4.57
N ALA A 58 -2.49 4.00 -3.92
CA ALA A 58 -2.65 3.39 -2.60
C ALA A 58 -3.15 4.39 -1.55
N LEU A 59 -2.64 5.62 -1.56
CA LEU A 59 -3.11 6.67 -0.66
C LEU A 59 -4.56 7.09 -0.97
N HIS A 60 -4.93 7.14 -2.25
CA HIS A 60 -6.29 7.48 -2.66
C HIS A 60 -7.30 6.40 -2.28
N LEU A 61 -6.99 5.13 -2.59
CA LEU A 61 -7.86 3.97 -2.33
C LEU A 61 -8.09 3.75 -0.82
N HIS A 62 -7.09 4.05 0.00
CA HIS A 62 -7.16 3.86 1.45
C HIS A 62 -7.20 5.18 2.23
N ARG A 63 -7.67 6.27 1.62
CA ARG A 63 -7.64 7.63 2.21
C ARG A 63 -8.28 7.72 3.60
N ASP A 64 -9.33 6.93 3.83
CA ASP A 64 -10.12 6.93 5.08
C ASP A 64 -9.59 5.90 6.11
N HIS A 65 -8.56 5.13 5.77
CA HIS A 65 -7.96 4.15 6.67
C HIS A 65 -7.15 4.86 7.77
N PRO A 66 -7.28 4.47 9.07
CA PRO A 66 -6.60 5.15 10.18
C PRO A 66 -5.08 5.28 10.01
N HIS A 67 -4.42 4.27 9.45
CA HIS A 67 -2.98 4.33 9.17
C HIS A 67 -2.64 5.28 8.00
N THR A 68 -3.47 5.39 6.98
CA THR A 68 -3.26 6.34 5.89
C THR A 68 -3.40 7.77 6.40
N THR A 69 -4.46 8.04 7.18
CA THR A 69 -4.63 9.33 7.84
C THR A 69 -3.44 9.64 8.74
N ALA A 70 -2.99 8.69 9.58
CA ALA A 70 -1.83 8.88 10.44
C ALA A 70 -0.53 9.14 9.67
N TYR A 71 -0.31 8.44 8.54
CA TYR A 71 0.84 8.62 7.67
C TYR A 71 0.86 10.00 7.00
N LEU A 72 -0.31 10.52 6.58
CA LEU A 72 -0.43 11.81 5.91
C LEU A 72 -0.44 13.02 6.87
N ARG A 73 -0.56 12.81 8.19
CA ARG A 73 -0.64 13.89 9.19
C ARG A 73 0.62 14.74 9.30
N GLU A 74 1.80 14.13 9.13
CA GLU A 74 3.08 14.82 9.31
C GLU A 74 4.01 14.53 8.13
N LEU A 75 4.10 15.51 7.23
CA LEU A 75 4.89 15.40 5.99
C LEU A 75 6.37 15.03 6.26
N GLY A 76 6.98 15.59 7.31
CA GLY A 76 8.37 15.33 7.69
C GLY A 76 8.63 13.88 8.13
N ARG A 77 7.58 13.13 8.50
CA ARG A 77 7.66 11.73 8.92
C ARG A 77 7.21 10.74 7.84
N MET A 78 6.77 11.21 6.67
CA MET A 78 6.38 10.32 5.58
C MET A 78 7.62 9.62 5.00
N ARG A 79 7.71 8.30 5.20
CA ARG A 79 8.82 7.49 4.69
C ARG A 79 8.33 6.56 3.58
N LYS A 80 9.04 6.58 2.45
CA LYS A 80 8.88 5.63 1.35
C LYS A 80 10.13 4.76 1.27
N VAL A 81 9.95 3.45 1.10
CA VAL A 81 11.03 2.49 0.89
C VAL A 81 10.75 1.73 -0.38
N VAL A 82 11.71 1.70 -1.29
CA VAL A 82 11.61 0.95 -2.53
C VAL A 82 12.28 -0.40 -2.34
N LEU A 83 11.58 -1.46 -2.69
CA LEU A 83 12.05 -2.83 -2.72
C LEU A 83 12.01 -3.34 -4.15
N GLU A 84 12.97 -4.19 -4.51
CA GLU A 84 13.01 -4.83 -5.82
C GLU A 84 12.51 -6.27 -5.69
N VAL A 85 11.67 -6.69 -6.63
CA VAL A 85 11.28 -8.09 -6.80
C VAL A 85 11.69 -8.59 -8.19
N ARG A 86 12.06 -9.87 -8.26
CA ARG A 86 12.28 -10.58 -9.52
C ARG A 86 11.01 -11.35 -9.85
N HIS A 87 10.51 -11.24 -11.08
CA HIS A 87 9.40 -12.06 -11.54
C HIS A 87 9.81 -13.55 -11.56
N PRO A 88 9.10 -14.46 -10.87
CA PRO A 88 9.34 -15.89 -10.98
C PRO A 88 8.72 -16.41 -12.29
N GLY A 89 9.52 -16.45 -13.35
CA GLY A 89 9.12 -17.07 -14.61
C GLY A 89 9.73 -16.38 -15.82
N GLN A 90 10.95 -16.79 -16.18
CA GLN A 90 11.50 -16.54 -17.51
C GLN A 90 12.12 -17.84 -17.99
N GLY A 91 11.30 -18.60 -18.72
CA GLY A 91 11.60 -19.94 -19.19
C GLY A 91 10.43 -20.48 -19.99
N ARG A 92 10.24 -19.91 -21.19
CA ARG A 92 9.59 -20.44 -22.42
C ARG A 92 8.93 -19.30 -23.19
N ASP A 93 9.60 -18.94 -24.28
CA ASP A 93 9.13 -18.42 -25.56
C ASP A 93 7.80 -17.66 -25.56
N PHE A 94 7.91 -16.34 -25.75
CA PHE A 94 6.78 -15.42 -25.85
C PHE A 94 6.39 -15.31 -27.33
N GLU A 95 5.47 -16.16 -27.77
CA GLU A 95 4.66 -15.95 -28.98
C GLU A 95 3.28 -15.45 -28.53
N ASP A 96 2.93 -14.25 -29.00
CA ASP A 96 1.61 -13.62 -29.01
C ASP A 96 0.84 -13.39 -27.69
N ALA A 97 0.76 -12.11 -27.29
CA ALA A 97 -0.44 -11.55 -26.66
C ALA A 97 -0.44 -10.00 -26.71
N GLU A 98 -0.73 -9.43 -27.89
CA GLU A 98 -1.56 -8.23 -27.90
C GLU A 98 -3.01 -8.66 -27.77
N THR A 99 -3.66 -8.26 -26.66
CA THR A 99 -5.11 -7.98 -26.49
C THR A 99 -5.54 -8.39 -25.08
N GLY A 100 -6.03 -7.42 -24.29
CA GLY A 100 -6.92 -7.74 -23.17
C GLY A 100 -6.70 -6.88 -21.93
N SER A 101 -7.61 -5.93 -21.74
CA SER A 101 -8.10 -5.43 -20.46
C SER A 101 -7.54 -6.12 -19.22
N GLY A 102 -6.61 -5.46 -18.52
CA GLY A 102 -6.02 -5.93 -17.27
C GLY A 102 -6.11 -4.84 -16.23
N CYS A 103 -7.21 -4.81 -15.48
CA CYS A 103 -7.27 -4.13 -14.19
C CYS A 103 -6.32 -4.87 -13.24
N GLY A 104 -5.06 -4.47 -13.26
CA GLY A 104 -4.03 -4.90 -12.33
C GLY A 104 -3.15 -3.69 -12.11
N LEU A 105 -3.18 -3.14 -10.89
CA LEU A 105 -2.07 -2.31 -10.42
C LEU A 105 -0.85 -3.24 -10.34
N GLU A 106 -0.22 -3.46 -11.49
CA GLU A 106 1.06 -4.16 -11.60
C GLU A 106 2.15 -3.09 -11.42
N ALA A 107 2.75 -3.10 -10.25
CA ALA A 107 4.04 -2.48 -9.98
C ALA A 107 5.19 -3.36 -10.50
#